data_AF-A0A9F2PMQ9-F1
#
_entry.id   AF-A0A9F2PMQ9-F1
#
_cell.length_a   1.000
_cell.length_b   1.000
_cell.length_c   1.000
_cell.angle_alpha   90.00
_cell.angle_beta   90.00
_cell.angle_gamma   90.00
#
_symmetry.space_group_name_H-M   'P 1'
#
loop_
_entity.id
_entity.type
_entity.pdbx_description
1 polymer ?
#
loop_
_entity_poly.entity_id
_entity_poly.type
_entity_poly.pdbx_seq_one_letter_code
_entity_poly.pdbx_strand_id
1 'polypeptide(L)'
;MAEPLEGLENSLAKRLREEEELRKQEENGHDAKRFKDNEEEVKDETKKFPKKKVVLLLVYSGKGYHGMQRNVKNSQYRTIEDDLVSALIRSGCIPENHGEDMKKMSFQRCARTDKGVSAAGQIVSLKVWLIEDILQKINEHLPSHIRILGLKRVTGKFNSKNRCDARTYSYMLPTFAFAHKDHAPQDETYRLSTETLEAVNDLLGCYKGTHNFHNFTSQKGPKDPSAKRYIMEMYCEEPFVRNGLELAVVKVKGQSFMMHQIRKMIGLVIAIVKGYATKSIMEQSWGEEKVDIPKAPGLGLILERVHFESYNQRFGDDGLHEALEWAEEEEKITAFKEQHIYPTIINTEKEEKSMMNWLETLSNHQFDSTMSRLQEDTRDSKSDPEGSDGCEDNSD
;
A
#
# COMPACT_ATOMS: atom_id res chain seq x y z
N MET A 1 -73.45 67.30 33.11
CA MET A 1 -73.35 66.94 31.69
C MET A 1 -71.89 66.70 31.42
N ALA A 2 -71.58 65.43 31.21
CA ALA A 2 -70.25 64.86 31.20
C ALA A 2 -69.81 64.70 29.74
N GLU A 3 -68.68 65.32 29.43
CA GLU A 3 -67.87 65.14 28.22
C GLU A 3 -66.56 64.43 28.61
N PRO A 4 -65.93 63.69 27.69
CA PRO A 4 -65.72 62.26 27.91
C PRO A 4 -64.32 61.87 28.39
N LEU A 5 -64.29 60.94 29.35
CA LEU A 5 -63.12 60.26 29.92
C LEU A 5 -62.56 59.11 29.03
N GLU A 6 -63.18 58.81 27.88
CA GLU A 6 -62.75 57.72 26.98
C GLU A 6 -61.50 58.03 26.11
N GLY A 7 -61.06 59.30 26.07
CA GLY A 7 -59.85 59.70 25.31
C GLY A 7 -58.53 59.46 26.06
N LEU A 8 -58.55 59.42 27.39
CA LEU A 8 -57.32 59.34 28.21
C LEU A 8 -56.87 57.89 28.45
N GLU A 9 -57.81 56.96 28.65
CA GLU A 9 -57.51 55.53 28.89
C GLU A 9 -56.94 54.84 27.64
N ASN A 10 -57.46 55.16 26.45
CA ASN A 10 -56.93 54.66 25.17
C ASN A 10 -55.53 55.22 24.85
N SER A 11 -55.22 56.45 25.30
CA SER A 11 -53.89 57.04 25.13
C SER A 11 -52.84 56.43 26.06
N LEU A 12 -53.23 55.97 27.27
CA LEU A 12 -52.30 55.35 28.22
C LEU A 12 -51.98 53.89 27.83
N ALA A 13 -53.00 53.14 27.39
CA ALA A 13 -52.84 51.76 26.93
C ALA A 13 -51.99 51.65 25.66
N LYS A 14 -52.02 52.67 24.78
CA LYS A 14 -51.16 52.74 23.58
C LYS A 14 -49.70 53.02 23.94
N ARG A 15 -49.42 53.93 24.88
CA ARG A 15 -48.06 54.25 25.34
C ARG A 15 -47.39 53.07 26.06
N LEU A 16 -48.13 52.31 26.86
CA LEU A 16 -47.61 51.10 27.53
C LEU A 16 -47.25 49.98 26.55
N ARG A 17 -48.00 49.82 25.44
CA ARG A 17 -47.66 48.87 24.37
C ARG A 17 -46.44 49.31 23.54
N GLU A 18 -46.32 50.61 23.27
CA GLU A 18 -45.14 51.19 22.58
C GLU A 18 -43.86 51.08 23.44
N GLU A 19 -43.94 51.26 24.77
CA GLU A 19 -42.81 51.02 25.70
C GLU A 19 -42.42 49.53 25.82
N GLU A 20 -43.37 48.60 25.78
CA GLU A 20 -43.08 47.15 25.77
C GLU A 20 -42.45 46.69 24.44
N GLU A 21 -42.83 47.28 23.30
CA GLU A 21 -42.18 47.00 22.00
C GLU A 21 -40.77 47.61 21.92
N LEU A 22 -40.54 48.80 22.49
CA LEU A 22 -39.22 49.41 22.60
C LEU A 22 -38.28 48.58 23.50
N ARG A 23 -38.75 48.07 24.64
CA ARG A 23 -37.95 47.17 25.51
C ARG A 23 -37.61 45.83 24.85
N LYS A 24 -38.51 45.27 24.03
CA LYS A 24 -38.23 44.03 23.26
C LYS A 24 -37.29 44.24 22.06
N GLN A 25 -37.19 45.46 21.55
CA GLN A 25 -36.19 45.82 20.53
C GLN A 25 -34.80 46.11 21.13
N GLU A 26 -34.73 46.62 22.36
CA GLU A 26 -33.45 46.85 23.06
C GLU A 26 -32.81 45.55 23.60
N GLU A 27 -33.58 44.50 23.93
CA GLU A 27 -33.03 43.20 24.38
C GLU A 27 -32.59 42.25 23.24
N ASN A 28 -33.01 42.49 21.99
CA ASN A 28 -32.61 41.68 20.82
C ASN A 28 -31.53 42.34 19.93
N GLY A 29 -30.91 43.43 20.39
CA GLY A 29 -30.01 44.29 19.61
C GLY A 29 -28.52 44.25 19.98
N HIS A 30 -28.06 43.31 20.81
CA HIS A 30 -26.64 43.11 21.11
C HIS A 30 -26.12 41.82 20.46
N ASP A 31 -25.55 41.93 19.26
CA ASP A 31 -24.32 41.20 18.94
C ASP A 31 -23.51 41.87 17.81
N ALA A 32 -22.51 42.62 18.29
CA ALA A 32 -21.21 43.00 17.72
C ALA A 32 -21.03 43.12 16.19
N LYS A 33 -21.03 44.36 15.71
CA LYS A 33 -20.31 44.78 14.49
C LYS A 33 -19.77 46.21 14.65
N ARG A 34 -18.48 46.36 15.01
CA ARG A 34 -17.47 47.17 14.26
C ARG A 34 -16.17 47.47 15.03
N PHE A 35 -15.08 47.15 14.32
CA PHE A 35 -13.77 47.80 14.22
C PHE A 35 -12.66 47.59 15.28
N LYS A 36 -11.57 47.02 14.72
CA LYS A 36 -10.17 46.84 15.16
C LYS A 36 -9.51 48.05 15.82
N ASP A 37 -8.69 47.76 16.83
CA ASP A 37 -7.23 48.02 16.98
C ASP A 37 -6.85 47.43 18.36
N ASN A 38 -5.79 46.69 18.68
CA ASN A 38 -4.48 46.38 18.10
C ASN A 38 -4.06 45.03 18.71
N GLU A 39 -3.99 43.96 17.93
CA GLU A 39 -3.05 42.86 18.17
C GLU A 39 -2.60 42.37 16.79
N GLU A 40 -1.30 42.24 16.61
CA GLU A 40 -0.61 41.99 15.34
C GLU A 40 -1.01 40.63 14.74
N GLU A 41 -2.14 40.60 14.03
CA GLU A 41 -2.45 39.55 13.06
C GLU A 41 -1.50 39.70 11.86
N VAL A 42 -0.49 38.84 11.81
CA VAL A 42 0.25 38.54 10.59
C VAL A 42 -0.76 38.14 9.51
N LYS A 43 -1.08 39.08 8.61
CA LYS A 43 -1.92 38.84 7.44
C LYS A 43 -1.17 37.89 6.49
N ASP A 44 -1.52 36.61 6.56
CA ASP A 44 -1.20 35.62 5.53
C ASP A 44 -2.03 35.96 4.27
N GLU A 45 -1.48 36.82 3.40
CA GLU A 45 -2.02 37.17 2.08
C GLU A 45 -1.91 36.02 1.06
N THR A 46 -2.21 34.78 1.45
CA THR A 46 -2.35 33.69 0.47
C THR A 46 -3.74 33.74 -0.15
N LYS A 47 -3.82 34.14 -1.43
CA LYS A 47 -4.95 33.81 -2.32
C LYS A 47 -5.17 32.29 -2.29
N LYS A 48 -6.01 31.79 -1.38
CA LYS A 48 -6.26 30.35 -1.20
C LYS A 48 -7.11 29.85 -2.36
N PHE A 49 -6.45 29.34 -3.40
CA PHE A 49 -7.10 28.60 -4.47
C PHE A 49 -7.96 27.46 -3.88
N PRO A 50 -9.13 27.13 -4.46
CA PRO A 50 -9.92 26.02 -3.98
C PRO A 50 -9.15 24.71 -4.20
N LYS A 51 -8.98 23.91 -3.14
CA LYS A 51 -8.32 22.60 -3.21
C LYS A 51 -9.02 21.71 -4.23
N LYS A 52 -8.27 21.04 -5.10
CA LYS A 52 -8.80 20.10 -6.10
C LYS A 52 -8.34 18.68 -5.78
N LYS A 53 -9.21 17.70 -6.05
CA LYS A 53 -8.88 16.29 -5.92
C LYS A 53 -8.11 15.86 -7.17
N VAL A 54 -6.94 15.26 -6.96
CA VAL A 54 -6.05 14.80 -8.02
C VAL A 54 -5.64 13.35 -7.79
N VAL A 55 -5.14 12.74 -8.85
CA VAL A 55 -4.39 11.48 -8.86
C VAL A 55 -2.97 11.79 -9.35
N LEU A 56 -1.97 11.19 -8.70
CA LEU A 56 -0.57 11.28 -9.09
C LEU A 56 -0.06 9.91 -9.50
N LEU A 57 0.66 9.86 -10.62
CA LEU A 57 1.51 8.74 -11.02
C LEU A 57 2.89 8.92 -10.40
N LEU A 58 3.20 8.09 -9.41
CA LEU A 58 4.42 8.10 -8.63
C LEU A 58 5.29 6.89 -9.00
N VAL A 59 6.57 7.13 -9.23
CA VAL A 59 7.58 6.09 -9.47
C VAL A 59 8.73 6.24 -8.48
N TYR A 60 9.30 5.13 -8.01
CA TYR A 60 10.39 5.13 -7.04
C TYR A 60 11.22 3.84 -7.02
N SER A 61 12.50 3.98 -6.67
CA SER A 61 13.32 2.88 -6.16
C SER A 61 13.07 2.70 -4.66
N GLY A 62 12.78 1.47 -4.23
CA GLY A 62 12.45 1.17 -2.83
C GLY A 62 13.65 1.04 -1.89
N LYS A 63 14.88 0.96 -2.42
CA LYS A 63 16.10 0.78 -1.61
C LYS A 63 16.27 1.95 -0.62
N GLY A 64 16.52 1.64 0.65
CA GLY A 64 16.65 2.62 1.72
C GLY A 64 15.32 3.06 2.37
N TYR A 65 14.16 2.62 1.87
CA TYR A 65 12.86 2.98 2.42
C TYR A 65 12.16 1.80 3.10
N HIS A 66 11.42 2.09 4.17
CA HIS A 66 10.59 1.12 4.90
C HIS A 66 9.18 0.98 4.31
N GLY A 67 9.11 1.02 2.98
CA GLY A 67 7.89 0.87 2.20
C GLY A 67 7.20 2.19 1.90
N MET A 68 5.99 2.09 1.33
CA MET A 68 5.21 3.24 0.89
C MET A 68 4.64 4.03 2.06
N GLN A 69 3.98 3.35 2.99
CA GLN A 69 3.12 3.99 3.98
C GLN A 69 3.90 4.48 5.21
N ARG A 70 3.67 5.73 5.63
CA ARG A 70 4.24 6.27 6.86
C ARG A 70 3.91 5.43 8.10
N ASN A 71 4.92 5.23 8.94
CA ASN A 71 4.77 4.61 10.26
C ASN A 71 4.90 5.66 11.36
N VAL A 72 3.78 6.27 11.76
CA VAL A 72 3.74 7.34 12.79
C VAL A 72 4.35 6.91 14.13
N LYS A 73 4.33 5.62 14.46
CA LYS A 73 4.91 5.07 15.69
C LYS A 73 6.43 4.91 15.65
N ASN A 74 7.06 4.95 14.47
CA ASN A 74 8.50 4.74 14.33
C ASN A 74 9.08 5.66 13.24
N SER A 75 9.37 6.89 13.65
CA SER A 75 9.91 7.95 12.78
C SER A 75 11.37 7.73 12.38
N GLN A 76 12.07 6.71 12.91
CA GLN A 76 13.46 6.45 12.54
C GLN A 76 13.59 5.93 11.11
N TYR A 77 12.52 5.37 10.56
CA TYR A 77 12.54 4.72 9.26
C TYR A 77 11.74 5.52 8.23
N ARG A 78 12.48 6.13 7.29
CA ARG A 78 11.91 6.93 6.21
C ARG A 78 11.10 6.08 5.24
N THR A 79 9.95 6.61 4.80
CA THR A 79 9.02 5.98 3.85
C THR A 79 8.83 6.86 2.60
N ILE A 80 8.29 6.29 1.52
CA ILE A 80 8.06 7.06 0.29
C ILE A 80 7.05 8.20 0.52
N GLU A 81 6.03 7.95 1.35
CA GLU A 81 5.09 9.00 1.75
C GLU A 81 5.75 10.12 2.56
N ASP A 82 6.86 9.85 3.28
CA ASP A 82 7.60 10.92 3.97
C ASP A 82 8.16 11.95 3.00
N ASP A 83 8.79 11.49 1.93
CA ASP A 83 9.37 12.36 0.90
C ASP A 83 8.32 13.05 0.08
N LEU A 84 7.28 12.31 -0.31
CA LEU A 84 6.17 12.88 -1.06
C LEU A 84 5.50 14.01 -0.28
N VAL A 85 5.20 13.80 1.00
CA VAL A 85 4.54 14.83 1.81
C VAL A 85 5.48 16.00 2.09
N SER A 86 6.77 15.76 2.38
CA SER A 86 7.74 16.85 2.53
C SER A 86 7.80 17.71 1.26
N ALA A 87 7.86 17.09 0.08
CA ALA A 87 7.85 17.79 -1.20
C ALA A 87 6.54 18.55 -1.47
N LEU A 88 5.38 17.97 -1.11
CA LEU A 88 4.08 18.63 -1.23
C LEU A 88 3.94 19.88 -0.33
N ILE A 89 4.52 19.86 0.87
CA ILE A 89 4.53 21.03 1.77
C ILE A 89 5.48 22.09 1.20
N ARG A 90 6.72 21.71 0.86
CA ARG A 90 7.76 22.65 0.38
C ARG A 90 7.40 23.32 -0.93
N SER A 91 6.70 22.63 -1.82
CA SER A 91 6.17 23.19 -3.07
C SER A 91 4.94 24.08 -2.88
N GLY A 92 4.36 24.15 -1.68
CA GLY A 92 3.13 24.91 -1.41
C GLY A 92 1.86 24.23 -1.95
N CYS A 93 1.89 22.92 -2.24
CA CYS A 93 0.71 22.18 -2.70
C CYS A 93 -0.28 21.86 -1.58
N ILE A 94 0.23 21.72 -0.35
CA ILE A 94 -0.57 21.49 0.86
C ILE A 94 -0.03 22.31 2.03
N PRO A 95 -0.87 22.71 3.00
CA PRO A 95 -0.40 23.31 4.24
C PRO A 95 0.24 22.25 5.16
N GLU A 96 1.10 22.68 6.09
CA GLU A 96 1.83 21.79 7.01
C GLU A 96 0.91 20.88 7.82
N ASN A 97 -0.20 21.41 8.34
CA ASN A 97 -1.17 20.65 9.14
C ASN A 97 -1.87 19.50 8.36
N HIS A 98 -1.82 19.51 7.01
CA HIS A 98 -2.27 18.41 6.16
C HIS A 98 -1.19 17.33 6.00
N GLY A 99 0.09 17.68 6.16
CA GLY A 99 1.19 16.74 6.17
C GLY A 99 1.27 15.96 7.48
N GLU A 100 0.96 16.61 8.60
CA GLU A 100 0.84 15.97 9.93
C GLU A 100 -0.33 14.99 9.97
N ASP A 101 -1.50 15.40 9.46
CA ASP A 101 -2.68 14.56 9.31
C ASP A 101 -3.13 14.47 7.85
N MET A 102 -2.61 13.46 7.17
CA MET A 102 -2.90 13.18 5.76
C MET A 102 -4.39 12.91 5.47
N LYS A 103 -5.23 12.67 6.50
CA LYS A 103 -6.68 12.57 6.33
C LYS A 103 -7.29 13.90 5.90
N LYS A 104 -6.73 15.05 6.31
CA LYS A 104 -7.21 16.39 5.95
C LYS A 104 -7.06 16.69 4.45
N MET A 105 -6.09 16.09 3.77
CA MET A 105 -5.98 16.11 2.31
C MET A 105 -6.64 14.90 1.62
N SER A 106 -7.37 14.06 2.36
CA SER A 106 -8.01 12.85 1.82
C SER A 106 -7.01 11.96 1.05
N PHE A 107 -5.79 11.80 1.56
CA PHE A 107 -4.74 11.03 0.91
C PHE A 107 -5.06 9.53 0.91
N GLN A 108 -4.91 8.89 -0.24
CA GLN A 108 -5.09 7.45 -0.46
C GLN A 108 -4.01 6.94 -1.42
N ARG A 109 -3.64 5.67 -1.27
CA ARG A 109 -2.66 4.97 -2.11
C ARG A 109 -3.23 3.65 -2.61
N CYS A 110 -2.92 3.27 -3.85
CA CYS A 110 -3.42 2.05 -4.46
C CYS A 110 -2.73 0.79 -3.97
N ALA A 111 -1.44 0.89 -3.68
CA ALA A 111 -0.60 -0.21 -3.19
C ALA A 111 0.21 0.22 -1.97
N ARG A 112 0.27 -0.64 -0.95
CA ARG A 112 1.17 -0.50 0.19
C ARG A 112 2.36 -1.41 -0.07
N THR A 113 3.39 -0.89 -0.73
CA THR A 113 4.60 -1.67 -1.00
C THR A 113 5.39 -1.88 0.29
N ASP A 114 5.93 -3.09 0.47
CA ASP A 114 6.75 -3.45 1.63
C ASP A 114 8.12 -2.74 1.61
N LYS A 115 8.90 -2.89 2.69
CA LYS A 115 10.29 -2.42 2.77
C LYS A 115 11.11 -2.90 1.56
N GLY A 116 11.83 -1.98 0.91
CA GLY A 116 12.71 -2.26 -0.22
C GLY A 116 12.02 -2.45 -1.57
N VAL A 117 10.68 -2.53 -1.62
CA VAL A 117 9.93 -2.79 -2.85
C VAL A 117 9.82 -1.50 -3.68
N SER A 118 10.09 -1.59 -4.98
CA SER A 118 10.06 -0.47 -5.93
C SER A 118 8.69 -0.31 -6.60
N ALA A 119 8.46 0.80 -7.29
CA ALA A 119 7.25 0.99 -8.11
C ALA A 119 7.54 1.80 -9.37
N ALA A 120 7.07 1.30 -10.51
CA ALA A 120 7.04 1.99 -11.79
C ALA A 120 5.67 2.59 -12.11
N GLY A 121 4.65 2.29 -11.31
CA GLY A 121 3.29 2.79 -11.51
C GLY A 121 2.47 2.88 -10.22
N GLN A 122 3.04 3.44 -9.14
CA GLN A 122 2.25 3.71 -7.93
C GLN A 122 1.26 4.84 -8.21
N ILE A 123 0.04 4.68 -7.67
CA ILE A 123 -1.02 5.67 -7.83
C ILE A 123 -1.49 6.13 -6.45
N VAL A 124 -1.46 7.45 -6.25
CA VAL A 124 -2.01 8.10 -5.05
C VAL A 124 -3.08 9.11 -5.43
N SER A 125 -4.04 9.35 -4.53
CA SER A 125 -5.04 10.39 -4.70
C SER A 125 -5.18 11.25 -3.46
N LEU A 126 -5.30 12.56 -3.64
CA LEU A 126 -5.25 13.56 -2.56
C LEU A 126 -5.86 14.88 -3.02
N LYS A 127 -6.08 15.81 -2.09
CA LYS A 127 -6.53 17.18 -2.34
C LYS A 127 -5.37 18.15 -2.18
N VAL A 128 -5.09 18.92 -3.23
CA VAL A 128 -3.99 19.90 -3.27
C VAL A 128 -4.48 21.25 -3.78
N TRP A 129 -3.70 22.29 -3.53
CA TRP A 129 -3.75 23.52 -4.32
C TRP A 129 -3.08 23.28 -5.67
N LEU A 130 -3.82 23.49 -6.76
CA LEU A 130 -3.26 23.39 -8.12
C LEU A 130 -2.49 24.67 -8.43
N ILE A 131 -1.21 24.66 -8.08
CA ILE A 131 -0.27 25.70 -8.45
C ILE A 131 0.21 25.52 -9.89
N GLU A 132 0.72 26.58 -10.50
CA GLU A 132 1.41 26.53 -11.78
C GLU A 132 2.67 25.65 -11.68
N ASP A 133 2.95 24.87 -12.72
CA ASP A 133 4.08 23.92 -12.82
C ASP A 133 4.17 22.93 -11.65
N ILE A 134 3.02 22.53 -11.10
CA ILE A 134 2.91 21.66 -9.91
C ILE A 134 3.80 20.40 -9.99
N LEU A 135 3.86 19.71 -11.13
CA LEU A 135 4.69 18.52 -11.29
C LEU A 135 6.18 18.83 -11.13
N GLN A 136 6.65 19.91 -11.76
CA GLN A 136 8.05 20.34 -11.67
C GLN A 136 8.40 20.72 -10.23
N LYS A 137 7.59 21.59 -9.61
CA LYS A 137 7.82 22.09 -8.24
C LYS A 137 7.85 20.99 -7.18
N ILE A 138 6.99 19.97 -7.30
CA ILE A 138 7.06 18.83 -6.38
C ILE A 138 8.34 18.02 -6.62
N ASN A 139 8.68 17.75 -7.89
CA ASN A 139 9.88 16.96 -8.24
C ASN A 139 11.20 17.65 -7.85
N GLU A 140 11.27 18.99 -7.82
CA GLU A 140 12.43 19.76 -7.33
C GLU A 140 12.76 19.48 -5.85
N HIS A 141 11.80 19.00 -5.08
CA HIS A 141 11.95 18.63 -3.67
C HIS A 141 12.03 17.11 -3.44
N LEU A 142 11.98 16.30 -4.49
CA LEU A 142 12.11 14.85 -4.42
C LEU A 142 13.53 14.40 -4.82
N PRO A 143 14.11 13.41 -4.12
CA PRO A 143 15.38 12.82 -4.53
C PRO A 143 15.25 12.15 -5.91
N SER A 144 16.36 11.99 -6.63
CA SER A 144 16.36 11.50 -8.02
C SER A 144 15.65 10.15 -8.23
N HIS A 145 15.72 9.26 -7.23
CA HIS A 145 15.07 7.96 -7.22
C HIS A 145 13.59 7.97 -6.79
N ILE A 146 12.94 9.14 -6.71
CA ILE A 146 11.48 9.29 -6.56
C ILE A 146 11.00 10.39 -7.53
N ARG A 147 10.02 10.08 -8.37
CA ARG A 147 9.45 11.04 -9.34
C ARG A 147 7.94 10.94 -9.43
N ILE A 148 7.30 12.08 -9.63
CA ILE A 148 5.91 12.16 -10.07
C ILE A 148 5.93 12.40 -11.57
N LEU A 149 5.43 11.44 -12.34
CA LEU A 149 5.48 11.50 -13.81
C LEU A 149 4.22 12.10 -14.42
N GLY A 150 3.08 11.99 -13.73
CA GLY A 150 1.79 12.44 -14.23
C GLY A 150 0.85 12.90 -13.12
N LEU A 151 -0.07 13.78 -13.47
CA LEU A 151 -1.13 14.28 -12.60
C LEU A 151 -2.42 14.43 -13.40
N LYS A 152 -3.52 13.88 -12.87
CA LYS A 152 -4.86 14.06 -13.44
C LYS A 152 -5.84 14.56 -12.38
N ARG A 153 -6.76 15.44 -12.78
CA ARG A 153 -7.87 15.86 -11.90
C ARG A 153 -8.96 14.80 -11.90
N VAL A 154 -9.62 14.62 -10.76
CA VAL A 154 -10.70 13.64 -10.61
C VAL A 154 -11.84 14.21 -9.78
N THR A 155 -12.98 13.50 -9.73
CA THR A 155 -14.10 13.87 -8.86
C THR A 155 -13.66 14.02 -7.40
N GLY A 156 -14.32 14.95 -6.67
CA GLY A 156 -14.00 15.20 -5.26
C GLY A 156 -14.14 13.97 -4.34
N LYS A 157 -14.94 12.97 -4.73
CA LYS A 157 -15.17 11.71 -4.00
C LYS A 157 -14.29 10.55 -4.48
N PHE A 158 -13.45 10.74 -5.50
CA PHE A 158 -12.57 9.68 -6.00
C PHE A 158 -11.62 9.18 -4.91
N ASN A 159 -11.49 7.85 -4.84
CA ASN A 159 -10.56 7.16 -3.95
C ASN A 159 -9.81 6.11 -4.77
N SER A 160 -8.51 6.35 -5.00
CA SER A 160 -7.67 5.51 -5.85
C SER A 160 -7.59 4.05 -5.38
N LYS A 161 -7.57 3.81 -4.05
CA LYS A 161 -7.55 2.46 -3.49
C LYS A 161 -8.82 1.67 -3.84
N ASN A 162 -9.97 2.31 -3.70
CA ASN A 162 -11.28 1.67 -3.84
C ASN A 162 -11.73 1.54 -5.30
N ARG A 163 -11.15 2.35 -6.21
CA ARG A 163 -11.46 2.32 -7.64
C ARG A 163 -10.50 1.47 -8.45
N CYS A 164 -9.43 0.95 -7.84
CA CYS A 164 -8.47 0.11 -8.53
C CYS A 164 -8.94 -1.35 -8.61
N ASP A 165 -8.98 -1.87 -9.83
CA ASP A 165 -9.49 -3.19 -10.19
C ASP A 165 -8.43 -4.29 -10.00
N ALA A 166 -7.20 -4.02 -10.43
CA ALA A 166 -6.11 -4.98 -10.39
C ALA A 166 -4.75 -4.28 -10.24
N ARG A 167 -3.72 -5.06 -9.90
CA ARG A 167 -2.33 -4.62 -9.92
C ARG A 167 -1.50 -5.64 -10.68
N THR A 168 -0.55 -5.15 -11.47
CA THR A 168 0.52 -5.95 -12.06
C THR A 168 1.81 -5.65 -11.33
N TYR A 169 2.47 -6.71 -10.88
CA TYR A 169 3.82 -6.66 -10.34
C TYR A 169 4.76 -7.47 -11.23
N SER A 170 6.02 -7.07 -11.22
CA SER A 170 7.13 -7.87 -11.71
C SER A 170 8.08 -8.18 -10.53
N TYR A 171 8.80 -9.29 -10.64
CA TYR A 171 9.83 -9.69 -9.70
C TYR A 171 11.08 -10.09 -10.48
N MET A 172 12.09 -9.23 -10.46
CA MET A 172 13.38 -9.48 -11.09
C MET A 172 14.27 -10.25 -10.12
N LEU A 173 14.85 -11.36 -10.57
CA LEU A 173 15.71 -12.20 -9.76
C LEU A 173 16.86 -12.82 -10.56
N PRO A 174 18.01 -13.09 -9.92
CA PRO A 174 19.05 -13.94 -10.50
C PRO A 174 18.54 -15.36 -10.75
N THR A 175 18.87 -15.93 -11.91
CA THR A 175 18.32 -17.24 -12.32
C THR A 175 18.85 -18.41 -11.50
N PHE A 176 19.97 -18.28 -10.79
CA PHE A 176 20.44 -19.29 -9.84
C PHE A 176 19.44 -19.57 -8.70
N ALA A 177 18.44 -18.70 -8.51
CA ALA A 177 17.28 -18.99 -7.67
C ALA A 177 16.45 -20.20 -8.15
N PHE A 178 16.60 -20.63 -9.41
CA PHE A 178 15.98 -21.82 -9.97
C PHE A 178 16.96 -22.99 -10.16
N ALA A 179 18.23 -22.83 -9.78
CA ALA A 179 19.21 -23.90 -9.87
C ALA A 179 18.88 -25.03 -8.88
N HIS A 180 18.59 -26.24 -9.36
CA HIS A 180 18.37 -27.42 -8.52
C HIS A 180 19.58 -27.67 -7.61
N LYS A 181 19.35 -27.83 -6.30
CA LYS A 181 20.42 -27.85 -5.29
C LYS A 181 21.48 -28.94 -5.51
N ASP A 182 21.09 -30.09 -6.05
CA ASP A 182 21.97 -31.25 -6.23
C ASP A 182 22.55 -31.39 -7.65
N HIS A 183 21.98 -30.71 -8.65
CA HIS A 183 22.23 -31.00 -10.06
C HIS A 183 22.70 -29.78 -10.88
N ALA A 184 22.85 -28.63 -10.25
CA ALA A 184 23.21 -27.39 -10.93
C ALA A 184 24.17 -26.53 -10.09
N PRO A 185 25.01 -25.70 -10.73
CA PRO A 185 25.80 -24.67 -10.04
C PRO A 185 24.90 -23.74 -9.20
N GLN A 186 25.34 -23.40 -8.00
CA GLN A 186 24.59 -22.54 -7.05
C GLN A 186 25.10 -21.09 -7.03
N ASP A 187 25.83 -20.69 -8.08
CA ASP A 187 26.47 -19.39 -8.20
C ASP A 187 26.06 -18.68 -9.51
N GLU A 188 26.67 -17.52 -9.78
CA GLU A 188 26.38 -16.66 -10.93
C GLU A 188 26.72 -17.28 -12.29
N THR A 189 27.40 -18.44 -12.32
CA THR A 189 27.70 -19.18 -13.56
C THR A 189 26.50 -19.99 -14.06
N TYR A 190 25.49 -20.22 -13.23
CA TYR A 190 24.26 -20.91 -13.62
C TYR A 190 23.56 -20.20 -14.79
N ARG A 191 23.03 -20.99 -15.71
CA ARG A 191 22.17 -20.53 -16.81
C ARG A 191 20.88 -21.33 -16.80
N LEU A 192 19.75 -20.62 -16.87
CA LEU A 192 18.42 -21.21 -16.82
C LEU A 192 18.15 -21.99 -18.10
N SER A 193 17.87 -23.28 -17.97
CA SER A 193 17.47 -24.11 -19.11
C SER A 193 15.99 -23.90 -19.45
N THR A 194 15.62 -24.16 -20.71
CA THR A 194 14.23 -24.09 -21.16
C THR A 194 13.33 -25.03 -20.35
N GLU A 195 13.80 -26.24 -20.04
CA GLU A 195 13.05 -27.23 -19.25
C GLU A 195 12.78 -26.74 -17.82
N THR A 196 13.77 -26.06 -17.21
CA THR A 196 13.59 -25.49 -15.87
C THR A 196 12.62 -24.31 -15.91
N LEU A 197 12.70 -23.46 -16.94
CA LEU A 197 11.76 -22.34 -17.14
C LEU A 197 10.32 -22.83 -17.36
N GLU A 198 10.13 -23.90 -18.13
CA GLU A 198 8.83 -24.54 -18.31
C GLU A 198 8.28 -25.07 -16.97
N ALA A 199 9.11 -25.78 -16.18
CA ALA A 199 8.72 -26.25 -14.86
C ALA A 199 8.36 -25.11 -13.89
N VAL A 200 9.10 -23.98 -13.94
CA VAL A 200 8.78 -22.76 -13.20
C VAL A 200 7.41 -22.23 -13.63
N ASN A 201 7.15 -22.12 -14.94
CA ASN A 201 5.90 -21.61 -15.48
C ASN A 201 4.70 -22.51 -15.17
N ASP A 202 4.86 -23.82 -15.17
CA ASP A 202 3.84 -24.77 -14.74
C ASP A 202 3.42 -24.53 -13.28
N LEU A 203 4.40 -24.32 -12.38
CA LEU A 203 4.14 -24.04 -10.97
C LEU A 203 3.52 -22.66 -10.75
N LEU A 204 3.97 -21.63 -11.47
CA LEU A 204 3.39 -20.29 -11.40
C LEU A 204 1.94 -20.29 -11.93
N GLY A 205 1.67 -21.06 -12.98
CA GLY A 205 0.35 -21.23 -13.57
C GLY A 205 -0.68 -21.81 -12.59
N CYS A 206 -0.26 -22.66 -11.66
CA CYS A 206 -1.12 -23.19 -10.60
C CYS A 206 -1.74 -22.12 -9.69
N TYR A 207 -1.13 -20.94 -9.56
CA TYR A 207 -1.70 -19.84 -8.77
C TYR A 207 -2.88 -19.15 -9.44
N LYS A 208 -3.07 -19.30 -10.76
CA LYS A 208 -4.17 -18.69 -11.48
C LYS A 208 -5.52 -19.16 -10.91
N GLY A 209 -6.48 -18.23 -10.86
CA GLY A 209 -7.79 -18.49 -10.27
C GLY A 209 -7.94 -17.95 -8.86
N THR A 210 -9.00 -18.38 -8.19
CA THR A 210 -9.33 -17.95 -6.83
C THR A 210 -8.92 -19.04 -5.85
N HIS A 211 -7.95 -18.73 -4.99
CA HIS A 211 -7.45 -19.65 -3.97
C HIS A 211 -7.50 -19.00 -2.59
N ASN A 212 -7.35 -19.82 -1.57
CA ASN A 212 -7.18 -19.34 -0.20
C ASN A 212 -5.69 -19.11 0.10
N PHE A 213 -5.29 -17.84 0.18
CA PHE A 213 -3.89 -17.46 0.36
C PHE A 213 -3.50 -17.23 1.83
N HIS A 214 -4.18 -17.87 2.79
CA HIS A 214 -3.92 -17.63 4.23
C HIS A 214 -2.47 -17.97 4.64
N ASN A 215 -1.85 -19.01 4.07
CA ASN A 215 -0.44 -19.36 4.28
C ASN A 215 0.54 -18.37 3.61
N PHE A 216 0.06 -17.62 2.62
CA PHE A 216 0.84 -16.64 1.86
C PHE A 216 0.85 -15.25 2.51
N THR A 217 0.34 -15.10 3.72
CA THR A 217 0.40 -13.85 4.49
C THR A 217 0.65 -14.15 5.95
N SER A 218 0.82 -13.11 6.75
CA SER A 218 0.79 -13.20 8.21
C SER A 218 -0.61 -12.88 8.73
N GLN A 219 -0.94 -13.39 9.93
CA GLN A 219 -2.16 -13.02 10.70
C GLN A 219 -3.49 -13.33 9.98
N LYS A 220 -3.52 -14.40 9.18
CA LYS A 220 -4.76 -14.91 8.57
C LYS A 220 -4.94 -16.39 8.87
N GLY A 221 -6.15 -16.73 9.30
CA GLY A 221 -6.59 -18.11 9.50
C GLY A 221 -7.13 -18.72 8.20
N PRO A 222 -7.17 -20.06 8.10
CA PRO A 222 -7.65 -20.76 6.91
C PRO A 222 -9.13 -20.47 6.61
N LYS A 223 -9.95 -20.14 7.60
CA LYS A 223 -11.38 -19.85 7.39
C LYS A 223 -11.69 -18.37 7.18
N ASP A 224 -10.68 -17.49 7.17
CA ASP A 224 -10.90 -16.07 6.96
C ASP A 224 -11.25 -15.81 5.47
N PRO A 225 -12.47 -15.35 5.13
CA PRO A 225 -12.87 -15.12 3.75
C PRO A 225 -12.02 -14.03 3.08
N SER A 226 -11.46 -13.11 3.88
CA SER A 226 -10.53 -12.09 3.39
C SER A 226 -9.13 -12.63 3.08
N ALA A 227 -8.87 -13.94 3.19
CA ALA A 227 -7.67 -14.59 2.66
C ALA A 227 -7.85 -15.10 1.22
N LYS A 228 -9.09 -15.18 0.71
CA LYS A 228 -9.35 -15.55 -0.69
C LYS A 228 -8.91 -14.44 -1.64
N ARG A 229 -8.06 -14.77 -2.61
CA ARG A 229 -7.58 -13.81 -3.61
C ARG A 229 -7.66 -14.41 -5.00
N TYR A 230 -7.84 -13.54 -5.98
CA TYR A 230 -7.93 -13.90 -7.39
C TYR A 230 -6.67 -13.45 -8.13
N ILE A 231 -5.94 -14.43 -8.66
CA ILE A 231 -4.79 -14.23 -9.55
C ILE A 231 -5.29 -14.42 -10.97
N MET A 232 -5.06 -13.41 -11.81
CA MET A 232 -5.48 -13.42 -13.21
C MET A 232 -4.45 -14.16 -14.06
N GLU A 233 -3.17 -13.94 -13.77
CA GLU A 233 -2.04 -14.48 -14.52
C GLU A 233 -0.76 -14.41 -13.68
N MET A 234 0.12 -15.41 -13.84
CA MET A 234 1.47 -15.40 -13.28
C MET A 234 2.39 -16.27 -14.16
N TYR A 235 3.53 -15.73 -14.59
CA TYR A 235 4.52 -16.42 -15.43
C TYR A 235 5.90 -15.80 -15.26
N CYS A 236 6.93 -16.53 -15.69
CA CYS A 236 8.31 -16.09 -15.78
C CYS A 236 8.68 -15.88 -17.26
N GLU A 237 9.28 -14.73 -17.55
CA GLU A 237 9.83 -14.41 -18.87
C GLU A 237 11.15 -15.15 -19.13
N GLU A 238 11.55 -15.18 -20.40
CA GLU A 238 12.87 -15.66 -20.82
C GLU A 238 14.00 -14.91 -20.10
N PRO A 239 15.09 -15.59 -19.75
CA PRO A 239 16.20 -14.97 -19.05
C PRO A 239 16.97 -14.02 -19.97
N PHE A 240 17.65 -13.05 -19.36
CA PHE A 240 18.59 -12.16 -20.03
C PHE A 240 19.84 -11.95 -19.18
N VAL A 241 20.96 -11.63 -19.82
CA VAL A 241 22.24 -11.40 -19.13
C VAL A 241 22.53 -9.90 -19.08
N ARG A 242 22.82 -9.38 -17.88
CA ARG A 242 23.30 -7.99 -17.69
C ARG A 242 24.52 -7.99 -16.79
N ASN A 243 25.62 -7.41 -17.26
CA ASN A 243 26.89 -7.35 -16.56
C ASN A 243 27.39 -8.74 -16.08
N GLY A 244 27.18 -9.80 -16.87
CA GLY A 244 27.61 -11.17 -16.55
C GLY A 244 26.67 -11.96 -15.62
N LEU A 245 25.65 -11.32 -15.04
CA LEU A 245 24.63 -11.97 -14.23
C LEU A 245 23.40 -12.29 -15.09
N GLU A 246 22.94 -13.53 -15.08
CA GLU A 246 21.69 -13.92 -15.72
C GLU A 246 20.50 -13.68 -14.78
N LEU A 247 19.49 -13.00 -15.31
CA LEU A 247 18.30 -12.56 -14.60
C LEU A 247 17.06 -13.05 -15.34
N ALA A 248 15.99 -13.30 -14.59
CA ALA A 248 14.66 -13.51 -15.14
C ALA A 248 13.65 -12.57 -14.46
N VAL A 249 12.47 -12.43 -15.07
CA VAL A 249 11.40 -11.58 -14.54
C VAL A 249 10.12 -12.40 -14.41
N VAL A 250 9.65 -12.56 -13.18
CA VAL A 250 8.33 -13.14 -12.90
C VAL A 250 7.28 -12.03 -12.90
N LYS A 251 6.27 -12.12 -13.76
CA LYS A 251 5.14 -11.20 -13.81
C LYS A 251 3.92 -11.83 -13.14
N VAL A 252 3.17 -11.03 -12.39
CA VAL A 252 1.91 -11.44 -11.77
C VAL A 252 0.87 -10.33 -11.89
N LYS A 253 -0.32 -10.66 -12.39
CA LYS A 253 -1.51 -9.80 -12.38
C LYS A 253 -2.55 -10.40 -11.46
N GLY A 254 -3.05 -9.60 -10.52
CA GLY A 254 -4.07 -10.03 -9.57
C GLY A 254 -4.97 -8.89 -9.16
N GLN A 255 -6.18 -9.22 -8.71
CA GLN A 255 -7.17 -8.22 -8.30
C GLN A 255 -6.69 -7.42 -7.08
N SER A 256 -6.20 -8.14 -6.08
CA SER A 256 -5.59 -7.56 -4.87
C SER A 256 -4.60 -8.54 -4.26
N PHE A 257 -3.66 -8.01 -3.49
CA PHE A 257 -2.62 -8.79 -2.82
C PHE A 257 -2.58 -8.45 -1.33
N MET A 258 -2.34 -9.47 -0.51
CA MET A 258 -2.08 -9.32 0.93
C MET A 258 -0.60 -9.01 1.18
N MET A 259 -0.30 -8.62 2.41
CA MET A 259 1.08 -8.40 2.86
C MET A 259 1.91 -9.67 2.61
N HIS A 260 3.10 -9.51 2.03
CA HIS A 260 4.01 -10.60 1.68
C HIS A 260 3.52 -11.62 0.63
N GLN A 261 2.29 -11.52 0.12
CA GLN A 261 1.68 -12.58 -0.71
C GLN A 261 2.53 -12.96 -1.92
N ILE A 262 2.89 -12.00 -2.76
CA ILE A 262 3.66 -12.25 -3.98
C ILE A 262 5.03 -12.85 -3.64
N ARG A 263 5.69 -12.33 -2.61
CA ARG A 263 7.01 -12.81 -2.17
C ARG A 263 6.97 -14.24 -1.64
N LYS A 264 5.88 -14.63 -0.97
CA LYS A 264 5.64 -16.00 -0.53
C LYS A 264 5.27 -16.94 -1.68
N MET A 265 4.49 -16.46 -2.65
CA MET A 265 4.17 -17.24 -3.86
C MET A 265 5.46 -17.58 -4.63
N ILE A 266 6.31 -16.59 -4.86
CA ILE A 266 7.62 -16.77 -5.52
C ILE A 266 8.54 -17.65 -4.66
N GLY A 267 8.59 -17.42 -3.35
CA GLY A 267 9.43 -18.21 -2.44
C GLY A 267 9.08 -19.70 -2.43
N LEU A 268 7.80 -20.05 -2.50
CA LEU A 268 7.38 -21.46 -2.60
C LEU A 268 7.81 -22.11 -3.90
N VAL A 269 7.63 -21.41 -5.04
CA VAL A 269 8.07 -21.91 -6.35
C VAL A 269 9.57 -22.14 -6.37
N ILE A 270 10.35 -21.20 -5.85
CA ILE A 270 11.80 -21.35 -5.71
C ILE A 270 12.15 -22.57 -4.85
N ALA A 271 11.50 -22.76 -3.71
CA ALA A 271 11.76 -23.91 -2.85
C ALA A 271 11.47 -25.25 -3.55
N ILE A 272 10.41 -25.33 -4.36
CA ILE A 272 10.07 -26.53 -5.13
C ILE A 272 11.10 -26.79 -6.23
N VAL A 273 11.40 -25.77 -7.05
CA VAL A 273 12.32 -25.91 -8.20
C VAL A 273 13.74 -26.22 -7.75
N LYS A 274 14.18 -25.66 -6.62
CA LYS A 274 15.49 -25.98 -6.03
C LYS A 274 15.56 -27.36 -5.38
N GLY A 275 14.44 -28.05 -5.20
CA GLY A 275 14.38 -29.39 -4.61
C GLY A 275 14.32 -29.42 -3.07
N TYR A 276 13.91 -28.32 -2.41
CA TYR A 276 13.67 -28.30 -0.97
C TYR A 276 12.25 -28.75 -0.60
N ALA A 277 11.30 -28.60 -1.52
CA ALA A 277 9.91 -29.00 -1.34
C ALA A 277 9.39 -29.77 -2.56
N THR A 278 8.40 -30.62 -2.37
CA THR A 278 7.71 -31.32 -3.46
C THR A 278 6.54 -30.49 -3.97
N LYS A 279 6.10 -30.75 -5.21
CA LYS A 279 4.94 -30.05 -5.81
C LYS A 279 3.65 -30.17 -4.96
N SER A 280 3.49 -31.24 -4.18
CA SER A 280 2.30 -31.45 -3.33
C SER A 280 2.12 -30.38 -2.26
N ILE A 281 3.20 -29.72 -1.82
CA ILE A 281 3.12 -28.65 -0.83
C ILE A 281 2.29 -27.46 -1.34
N MET A 282 2.23 -27.27 -2.66
CA MET A 282 1.48 -26.18 -3.27
C MET A 282 -0.02 -26.38 -3.08
N GLU A 283 -0.55 -27.58 -3.32
CA GLU A 283 -1.96 -27.90 -3.06
C GLU A 283 -2.29 -27.85 -1.57
N GLN A 284 -1.42 -28.40 -0.72
CA GLN A 284 -1.56 -28.34 0.74
C GLN A 284 -1.60 -26.89 1.26
N SER A 285 -0.84 -25.98 0.64
CA SER A 285 -0.78 -24.58 1.07
C SER A 285 -2.10 -23.82 0.93
N TRP A 286 -3.05 -24.31 0.11
CA TRP A 286 -4.40 -23.77 -0.02
C TRP A 286 -5.42 -24.44 0.92
N GLY A 287 -5.07 -25.60 1.48
CA GLY A 287 -5.87 -26.32 2.46
C GLY A 287 -5.91 -25.62 3.83
N GLU A 288 -6.45 -26.31 4.85
CA GLU A 288 -6.54 -25.74 6.20
C GLU A 288 -5.22 -25.83 6.99
N GLU A 289 -4.30 -26.71 6.57
CA GLU A 289 -3.01 -26.91 7.22
C GLU A 289 -2.13 -25.65 7.17
N LYS A 290 -1.32 -25.45 8.21
CA LYS A 290 -0.31 -24.41 8.22
C LYS A 290 0.96 -24.89 7.55
N VAL A 291 1.37 -24.14 6.54
CA VAL A 291 2.61 -24.39 5.80
C VAL A 291 3.55 -23.22 6.01
N ASP A 292 4.79 -23.51 6.38
CA ASP A 292 5.83 -22.50 6.49
C ASP A 292 6.37 -22.10 5.11
N ILE A 293 5.73 -21.09 4.51
CA ILE A 293 6.07 -20.61 3.17
C ILE A 293 7.25 -19.63 3.23
N PRO A 294 8.38 -19.91 2.54
CA PRO A 294 9.51 -19.00 2.43
C PRO A 294 9.11 -17.67 1.83
N LYS A 295 9.64 -16.57 2.37
CA LYS A 295 9.35 -15.22 1.89
C LYS A 295 10.56 -14.66 1.16
N ALA A 296 10.51 -14.66 -0.18
CA ALA A 296 11.57 -14.09 -1.03
C ALA A 296 11.91 -12.63 -0.64
N PRO A 297 13.12 -12.11 -0.93
CA PRO A 297 13.49 -10.73 -0.65
C PRO A 297 12.55 -9.70 -1.31
N GLY A 298 12.46 -8.50 -0.74
CA GLY A 298 11.64 -7.42 -1.32
C GLY A 298 12.31 -6.71 -2.50
N LEU A 299 13.63 -6.84 -2.63
CA LEU A 299 14.48 -6.08 -3.56
C LEU A 299 14.02 -6.21 -5.02
N GLY A 300 13.76 -7.43 -5.48
CA GLY A 300 13.34 -7.70 -6.86
C GLY A 300 11.91 -7.29 -7.19
N LEU A 301 11.07 -7.00 -6.20
CA LEU A 301 9.64 -6.75 -6.41
C LEU A 301 9.38 -5.30 -6.86
N ILE A 302 8.63 -5.15 -7.95
CA ILE A 302 8.28 -3.87 -8.55
C ILE A 302 6.77 -3.84 -8.81
N LEU A 303 6.09 -2.81 -8.31
CA LEU A 303 4.73 -2.49 -8.78
C LEU A 303 4.81 -1.86 -10.17
N GLU A 304 4.47 -2.62 -11.21
CA GLU A 304 4.51 -2.14 -12.60
C GLU A 304 3.31 -1.25 -12.90
N ARG A 305 2.09 -1.71 -12.59
CA ARG A 305 0.87 -1.02 -13.00
C ARG A 305 -0.28 -1.20 -12.02
N VAL A 306 -1.04 -0.12 -11.84
CA VAL A 306 -2.33 -0.10 -11.16
C VAL A 306 -3.40 0.07 -12.23
N HIS A 307 -4.40 -0.81 -12.23
CA HIS A 307 -5.42 -0.85 -13.27
C HIS A 307 -6.76 -0.28 -12.77
N PHE A 308 -7.44 0.44 -13.67
CA PHE A 308 -8.67 1.21 -13.43
C PHE A 308 -9.72 0.97 -14.54
N GLU A 309 -9.74 -0.20 -15.17
CA GLU A 309 -10.61 -0.49 -16.32
C GLU A 309 -12.09 -0.22 -16.00
N SER A 310 -12.59 -0.64 -14.84
CA SER A 310 -14.00 -0.41 -14.46
C SER A 310 -14.30 1.08 -14.24
N TYR A 311 -13.31 1.85 -13.77
CA TYR A 311 -13.45 3.29 -13.63
C TYR A 311 -13.47 3.97 -15.01
N ASN A 312 -12.55 3.61 -15.90
CA ASN A 312 -12.44 4.18 -17.25
C ASN A 312 -13.69 3.88 -18.07
N GLN A 313 -14.24 2.66 -18.01
CA GLN A 313 -15.49 2.32 -18.68
C GLN A 313 -16.69 3.15 -18.22
N ARG A 314 -16.68 3.60 -16.96
CA ARG A 314 -17.81 4.34 -16.37
C ARG A 314 -17.69 5.85 -16.52
N PHE A 315 -16.47 6.39 -16.47
CA PHE A 315 -16.22 7.83 -16.38
C PHE A 315 -15.27 8.36 -17.46
N GLY A 316 -14.62 7.49 -18.25
CA GLY A 316 -13.63 7.91 -19.25
C GLY A 316 -14.22 8.69 -20.42
N ASP A 317 -15.49 8.44 -20.74
CA ASP A 317 -16.17 9.02 -21.92
C ASP A 317 -17.29 10.02 -21.55
N ASP A 318 -17.36 10.46 -20.29
CA ASP A 318 -18.45 11.34 -19.83
C ASP A 318 -18.25 12.83 -20.14
N GLY A 319 -17.15 13.18 -20.84
CA GLY A 319 -16.79 14.54 -21.24
C GLY A 319 -16.37 15.46 -20.07
N LEU A 320 -16.38 14.96 -18.84
CA LEU A 320 -16.06 15.71 -17.62
C LEU A 320 -14.83 15.14 -16.89
N HIS A 321 -14.59 13.83 -17.01
CA HIS A 321 -13.49 13.13 -16.36
C HIS A 321 -12.58 12.49 -17.38
N GLU A 322 -11.28 12.52 -17.08
CA GLU A 322 -10.29 11.84 -17.88
C GLU A 322 -10.17 10.38 -17.44
N ALA A 323 -9.98 9.49 -18.43
CA ALA A 323 -9.56 8.13 -18.17
C ALA A 323 -8.22 8.12 -17.41
N LEU A 324 -8.10 7.22 -16.43
CA LEU A 324 -6.89 7.04 -15.62
C LEU A 324 -5.91 6.12 -16.35
N GLU A 325 -5.45 6.59 -17.50
CA GLU A 325 -4.45 5.98 -18.35
C GLU A 325 -3.25 6.90 -18.47
N TRP A 326 -2.06 6.31 -18.60
CA TRP A 326 -0.78 7.01 -18.53
C TRP A 326 0.09 6.72 -19.75
N ALA A 327 -0.55 6.59 -20.92
CA ALA A 327 0.11 6.23 -22.16
C ALA A 327 1.19 7.27 -22.55
N GLU A 328 0.93 8.56 -22.27
CA GLU A 328 1.88 9.65 -22.51
C GLU A 328 3.10 9.60 -21.58
N GLU A 329 3.00 8.92 -20.44
CA GLU A 329 4.08 8.75 -19.48
C GLU A 329 4.87 7.45 -19.65
N GLU A 330 4.47 6.53 -20.55
CA GLU A 330 5.08 5.20 -20.67
C GLU A 330 6.58 5.25 -20.99
N GLU A 331 7.01 6.18 -21.85
CA GLU A 331 8.43 6.41 -22.13
C GLU A 331 9.20 6.87 -20.88
N LYS A 332 8.59 7.77 -20.08
CA LYS A 332 9.19 8.26 -18.82
C LYS A 332 9.24 7.17 -17.75
N ILE A 333 8.21 6.32 -17.68
CA ILE A 333 8.18 5.15 -16.79
C ILE A 333 9.31 4.20 -17.17
N THR A 334 9.45 3.89 -18.45
CA THR A 334 10.50 3.00 -18.96
C THR A 334 11.89 3.56 -18.71
N ALA A 335 12.10 4.84 -19.01
CA ALA A 335 13.36 5.52 -18.73
C ALA A 335 13.71 5.49 -17.23
N PHE A 336 12.73 5.74 -16.36
CA PHE A 336 12.94 5.68 -14.91
C PHE A 336 13.30 4.27 -14.43
N LYS A 337 12.66 3.23 -14.97
CA LYS A 337 13.01 1.83 -14.66
C LYS A 337 14.46 1.52 -15.01
N GLU A 338 14.88 1.87 -16.22
CA GLU A 338 16.25 1.62 -16.71
C GLU A 338 17.31 2.45 -15.98
N GLN A 339 16.98 3.65 -15.51
CA GLN A 339 17.94 4.54 -14.85
C GLN A 339 18.03 4.35 -13.34
N HIS A 340 16.92 3.99 -12.68
CA HIS A 340 16.83 4.02 -11.21
C HIS A 340 16.42 2.71 -10.57
N ILE A 341 15.52 1.92 -11.18
CA ILE A 341 15.01 0.69 -10.55
C ILE A 341 15.91 -0.51 -10.87
N TYR A 342 16.07 -0.85 -12.15
CA TYR A 342 16.84 -2.03 -12.55
C TYR A 342 18.31 -1.96 -12.14
N PRO A 343 19.04 -0.84 -12.33
CA PRO A 343 20.42 -0.75 -11.86
C PRO A 343 20.54 -0.93 -10.35
N THR A 344 19.59 -0.38 -9.57
CA THR A 344 19.60 -0.54 -8.11
C THR A 344 19.45 -2.01 -7.72
N ILE A 345 18.51 -2.73 -8.34
CA ILE A 345 18.29 -4.17 -8.06
C ILE A 345 19.54 -4.96 -8.43
N ILE A 346 20.05 -4.78 -9.65
CA ILE A 346 21.17 -5.57 -10.20
C ILE A 346 22.47 -5.32 -9.43
N ASN A 347 22.79 -4.06 -9.12
CA ASN A 347 23.99 -3.73 -8.36
C ASN A 347 23.88 -4.26 -6.92
N THR A 348 22.70 -4.16 -6.31
CA THR A 348 22.48 -4.69 -4.95
C THR A 348 22.62 -6.21 -4.92
N GLU A 349 22.13 -6.93 -5.93
CA GLU A 349 22.35 -8.39 -6.02
C GLU A 349 23.83 -8.75 -6.16
N LYS A 350 24.60 -7.97 -6.93
CA LYS A 350 26.05 -8.19 -7.11
C LYS A 350 26.87 -7.88 -5.85
N GLU A 351 26.57 -6.77 -5.20
CA GLU A 351 27.37 -6.25 -4.08
C GLU A 351 26.96 -6.88 -2.75
N GLU A 352 25.66 -7.01 -2.50
CA GLU A 352 25.11 -7.44 -1.22
C GLU A 352 24.63 -8.89 -1.24
N LYS A 353 24.60 -9.54 -2.41
CA LYS A 353 24.20 -10.95 -2.60
C LYS A 353 22.84 -11.27 -1.96
N SER A 354 21.88 -10.36 -2.10
CA SER A 354 20.58 -10.42 -1.41
C SER A 354 19.83 -11.73 -1.66
N MET A 355 19.75 -12.20 -2.91
CA MET A 355 19.09 -13.46 -3.24
C MET A 355 19.87 -14.65 -2.70
N MET A 356 21.20 -14.69 -2.89
CA MET A 356 22.05 -15.78 -2.45
C MET A 356 21.98 -15.99 -0.93
N ASN A 357 22.12 -14.92 -0.14
CA ASN A 357 21.99 -14.97 1.32
C ASN A 357 20.60 -15.48 1.77
N TRP A 358 19.55 -15.15 1.03
CA TRP A 358 18.21 -15.66 1.33
C TRP A 358 18.07 -17.14 0.95
N LEU A 359 18.64 -17.58 -0.18
CA LEU A 359 18.59 -18.97 -0.61
C LEU A 359 19.22 -19.93 0.41
N GLU A 360 20.28 -19.49 1.10
CA GLU A 360 20.91 -20.24 2.20
C GLU A 360 19.95 -20.52 3.37
N THR A 361 18.90 -19.71 3.52
CA THR A 361 17.90 -19.90 4.58
C THR A 361 16.84 -20.95 4.24
N LEU A 362 16.79 -21.43 2.99
CA LEU A 362 15.75 -22.38 2.54
C LEU A 362 15.79 -23.72 3.29
N SER A 363 16.96 -24.16 3.73
CA SER A 363 17.11 -25.38 4.55
C SER A 363 16.49 -25.26 5.95
N ASN A 364 16.19 -24.05 6.41
CA ASN A 364 15.59 -23.83 7.73
C ASN A 364 14.07 -24.05 7.73
N HIS A 365 13.46 -24.11 6.54
CA HIS A 365 12.03 -24.32 6.39
C HIS A 365 11.68 -25.80 6.43
N GLN A 366 10.59 -26.14 7.13
CA GLN A 366 10.08 -27.50 7.22
C GLN A 366 9.00 -27.73 6.17
N PHE A 367 9.33 -28.50 5.14
CA PHE A 367 8.40 -28.86 4.05
C PHE A 367 7.82 -30.27 4.19
N ASP A 368 8.19 -31.00 5.23
CA ASP A 368 7.80 -32.37 5.46
C ASP A 368 6.63 -32.43 6.46
N SER A 369 5.43 -32.74 5.96
CA SER A 369 4.21 -32.86 6.77
C SER A 369 4.26 -34.03 7.75
N THR A 370 5.23 -34.93 7.60
CA THR A 370 5.40 -36.13 8.41
C THR A 370 5.90 -35.85 9.83
N MET A 371 6.69 -34.79 10.03
CA MET A 371 7.27 -34.44 11.34
C MET A 371 6.32 -33.65 12.24
N SER A 372 5.38 -32.88 11.67
CA SER A 372 4.39 -32.15 12.47
C SER A 372 3.41 -33.09 13.18
N ARG A 373 3.05 -34.23 12.58
CA ARG A 373 2.19 -35.25 13.22
C ARG A 373 2.87 -35.94 14.40
N LEU A 374 4.18 -36.20 14.30
CA LEU A 374 4.95 -36.83 15.40
C LEU A 374 5.13 -35.90 16.61
N GLN A 375 5.13 -34.58 16.41
CA GLN A 375 5.22 -33.61 17.51
C GLN A 375 3.89 -33.31 18.21
N GLU A 376 2.76 -33.58 17.56
CA GLU A 376 1.42 -33.53 18.20
C GLU A 376 1.16 -34.83 18.99
N ASP A 377 1.48 -36.00 18.43
CA ASP A 377 1.32 -37.29 19.13
C ASP A 377 2.22 -37.43 20.37
N THR A 378 3.39 -36.76 20.40
CA THR A 378 4.26 -36.74 21.59
C THR A 378 3.82 -35.76 22.68
N ARG A 379 2.92 -34.82 22.37
CA ARG A 379 2.34 -33.90 23.36
C ARG A 379 1.07 -34.49 24.00
N ASP A 380 0.28 -35.24 23.24
CA ASP A 380 -0.92 -35.91 23.75
C ASP A 380 -0.63 -37.22 24.53
N SER A 381 0.61 -37.70 24.55
CA SER A 381 1.01 -38.91 25.28
C SER A 381 1.68 -38.66 26.64
N LYS A 382 1.64 -37.42 27.18
CA LYS A 382 2.15 -37.09 28.53
C LYS A 382 1.14 -36.30 29.38
N SER A 383 0.09 -37.01 29.82
CA SER A 383 -0.78 -36.73 30.99
C SER A 383 -1.69 -37.96 31.11
N ASP A 384 -1.76 -38.78 32.17
CA ASP A 384 -1.51 -38.63 33.61
C ASP A 384 -1.22 -40.03 34.21
N PRO A 385 -0.55 -40.17 35.37
CA PRO A 385 -0.85 -41.24 36.29
C PRO A 385 -1.83 -40.76 37.37
N GLU A 386 -2.90 -41.52 37.44
CA GLU A 386 -4.02 -41.58 38.37
C GLU A 386 -3.76 -41.10 39.81
N GLY A 387 -4.78 -40.43 40.36
CA GLY A 387 -4.91 -40.13 41.77
C GLY A 387 -5.16 -41.38 42.63
N SER A 388 -4.72 -41.29 43.87
CA SER A 388 -5.09 -42.19 44.96
C SER A 388 -5.08 -41.39 46.27
N ASP A 389 -6.27 -41.38 46.88
CA ASP A 389 -6.67 -40.97 48.22
C ASP A 389 -5.63 -40.82 49.34
N GLY A 390 -5.93 -39.89 50.26
CA GLY A 390 -5.37 -39.89 51.61
C GLY A 390 -5.57 -38.58 52.36
N CYS A 391 -6.77 -38.35 52.91
CA CYS A 391 -6.96 -37.45 54.05
C CYS A 391 -6.20 -38.02 55.26
N GLU A 392 -5.41 -37.22 55.97
CA GLU A 392 -5.27 -37.29 57.43
C GLU A 392 -4.52 -36.08 58.01
N ASP A 393 -4.99 -35.68 59.19
CA ASP A 393 -4.53 -34.65 60.11
C ASP A 393 -3.01 -34.66 60.40
N ASN A 394 -2.43 -33.47 60.63
CA ASN A 394 -1.96 -33.07 61.97
C ASN A 394 -1.29 -31.67 61.98
N SER A 395 -1.62 -30.93 63.04
CA SER A 395 -0.84 -29.92 63.82
C SER A 395 0.65 -29.78 63.42
N ASP A 396 1.21 -28.57 63.27
CA ASP A 396 1.48 -27.54 64.29
C ASP A 396 1.78 -26.16 63.65
#